data_AF-A0A1G3NWP3-F1
#
_entry.id   AF-A0A1G3NWP3-F1
#
_cell.length_a   1.000
_cell.length_b   1.000
_cell.length_c   1.000
_cell.angle_alpha   90.00
_cell.angle_beta   90.00
_cell.angle_gamma   90.00
#
_symmetry.space_group_name_H-M   'P 1'
#
loop_
_entity.id
_entity.type
_entity.pdbx_description
1 polymer ?
#
loop_
_entity_poly.entity_id
_entity_poly.type
_entity_poly.pdbx_seq_one_letter_code
_entity_poly.pdbx_strand_id
1 'polypeptide(L)'
;MNSKHLIIFFVFLMALISVHAEDIIINDGSSATEQSSTLVPGFDSFISNAIGENISVTISVTDNTLSGKLISAYSDGIYIQTAFNNYIFITKKSIAYIRITP
;
A
#
# COMPACT_ATOMS: atom_id res chain seq x y z
N MET A 1 -33.90 -31.71 -15.05
CA MET A 1 -33.60 -30.54 -15.90
C MET A 1 -32.63 -29.64 -15.14
N ASN A 2 -31.37 -29.40 -15.49
CA ASN A 2 -30.35 -30.12 -16.25
C ASN A 2 -29.01 -29.61 -15.68
N SER A 3 -28.18 -30.50 -15.12
CA SER A 3 -26.86 -30.15 -14.54
C SER A 3 -25.88 -29.49 -15.52
N LYS A 4 -26.25 -29.43 -16.81
CA LYS A 4 -25.53 -28.76 -17.89
C LYS A 4 -25.64 -27.23 -17.82
N HIS A 5 -26.68 -26.67 -17.20
CA HIS A 5 -26.83 -25.21 -17.09
C HIS A 5 -25.99 -24.60 -15.96
N LEU A 6 -25.65 -25.37 -14.92
CA LEU A 6 -24.79 -24.91 -13.82
C LEU A 6 -23.32 -24.78 -14.25
N ILE A 7 -22.88 -25.65 -15.17
CA ILE A 7 -21.51 -25.65 -15.71
C ILE A 7 -21.33 -24.49 -16.71
N ILE A 8 -22.35 -24.18 -17.52
CA ILE A 8 -22.30 -23.07 -18.49
C ILE A 8 -22.21 -21.72 -17.77
N PHE A 9 -22.85 -21.56 -16.61
CA PHE A 9 -22.74 -20.34 -15.82
C PHE A 9 -21.31 -20.12 -15.27
N PHE A 10 -20.61 -21.21 -14.92
CA PHE A 10 -19.24 -21.14 -14.42
C PHE A 10 -18.22 -20.82 -15.52
N VAL A 11 -18.45 -21.27 -16.75
CA VAL A 11 -17.60 -20.93 -17.91
C VAL A 11 -17.79 -19.47 -18.33
N PHE A 12 -19.00 -18.92 -18.20
CA PHE A 12 -19.25 -17.51 -18.52
C PHE A 12 -18.64 -16.55 -17.48
N LEU A 13 -18.52 -16.98 -16.22
CA LEU A 13 -17.93 -16.15 -15.15
C LEU A 13 -16.39 -16.07 -15.22
N MET A 14 -15.73 -17.05 -15.84
CA MET A 14 -14.26 -17.04 -16.05
C MET A 14 -13.82 -16.23 -17.28
N ALA A 15 -14.74 -15.82 -18.14
CA ALA A 15 -14.43 -14.98 -19.31
C ALA A 15 -14.42 -13.47 -19.01
N LEU A 16 -14.79 -13.03 -17.80
CA LEU A 16 -14.71 -11.62 -17.39
C LEU A 16 -13.33 -11.20 -16.87
N ILE A 17 -12.35 -12.11 -16.78
CA ILE A 17 -10.98 -11.79 -16.36
C ILE A 17 -10.08 -11.73 -17.61
N SER A 18 -10.38 -10.79 -18.50
CA SER A 18 -9.44 -10.33 -19.54
C SER A 18 -9.81 -8.91 -19.95
N VAL A 19 -10.02 -8.04 -18.96
CA VAL A 19 -9.82 -6.61 -19.20
C VAL A 19 -8.32 -6.42 -19.29
N HIS A 20 -7.92 -6.18 -20.53
CA HIS A 20 -6.60 -5.73 -20.91
C HIS A 20 -6.28 -4.52 -20.04
N ALA A 21 -5.17 -4.57 -19.31
CA ALA A 21 -4.51 -3.36 -18.87
C ALA A 21 -3.96 -2.71 -20.15
N GLU A 22 -4.83 -2.03 -20.88
CA GLU A 22 -4.40 -0.98 -21.79
C GLU A 22 -3.88 0.13 -20.87
N ASP A 23 -2.60 0.44 -21.01
CA ASP A 23 -2.03 1.67 -20.46
C ASP A 23 -2.84 2.84 -21.02
N ILE A 24 -3.85 3.27 -20.27
CA ILE A 24 -4.47 4.56 -20.49
C ILE A 24 -3.43 5.58 -20.04
N ILE A 25 -2.54 5.93 -20.96
CA ILE A 25 -1.76 7.17 -20.88
C ILE A 25 -2.79 8.30 -21.08
N ILE A 26 -3.45 8.68 -19.98
CA ILE A 26 -4.11 9.99 -19.92
C ILE A 26 -2.96 10.99 -19.89
N ASN A 27 -2.58 11.46 -21.08
CA ASN A 27 -1.72 12.64 -21.25
C ASN A 27 -2.53 13.88 -20.85
N ASP A 28 -2.83 13.99 -19.56
CA ASP A 28 -3.27 15.23 -18.92
C ASP A 28 -2.08 15.73 -18.11
N GLY A 29 -1.18 16.43 -18.80
CA GLY A 29 -0.55 17.68 -18.37
C GLY A 29 0.00 17.84 -16.94
N SER A 30 0.17 16.78 -16.18
CA SER A 30 0.67 16.82 -14.83
C SER A 30 1.72 15.74 -14.73
N SER A 31 2.98 16.19 -14.78
CA SER A 31 4.17 15.37 -14.61
C SER A 31 4.04 14.54 -13.33
N ALA A 32 3.48 13.33 -13.46
CA ALA A 32 3.75 12.22 -12.56
C ALA A 32 5.22 11.88 -12.76
N THR A 33 6.06 12.74 -12.20
CA THR A 33 7.45 12.46 -11.93
C THR A 33 7.42 11.10 -11.25
N GLU A 34 8.02 10.09 -11.87
CA GLU A 34 8.34 8.86 -11.17
C GLU A 34 9.14 9.30 -9.94
N GLN A 35 8.44 9.48 -8.81
CA GLN A 35 9.06 9.79 -7.55
C GLN A 35 9.66 8.46 -7.11
N SER A 36 10.79 8.14 -7.72
CA SER A 36 11.82 7.33 -7.10
C SER A 36 12.18 8.08 -5.82
N SER A 37 11.40 7.84 -4.77
CA SER A 37 11.72 8.26 -3.42
C SER A 37 12.96 7.43 -3.05
N THR A 38 14.13 7.92 -3.44
CA THR A 38 15.36 7.53 -2.78
C THR A 38 15.12 7.84 -1.32
N LEU A 39 14.81 6.82 -0.53
CA LEU A 39 14.58 6.98 0.90
C LEU A 39 15.79 7.72 1.46
N VAL A 40 15.53 8.81 2.17
CA VAL A 40 16.57 9.70 2.69
C VAL A 40 17.62 8.83 3.41
N PRO A 41 18.93 9.02 3.16
CA PRO A 41 19.97 8.29 3.87
C PRO A 41 19.70 8.30 5.38
N GLY A 42 19.64 7.11 5.99
CA GLY A 42 19.30 6.95 7.41
C GLY A 42 17.83 6.64 7.71
N PHE A 43 16.94 6.56 6.70
CA PHE A 43 15.55 6.15 6.89
C PHE A 43 15.45 4.78 7.58
N ASP A 44 16.19 3.78 7.11
CA ASP A 44 16.14 2.44 7.71
C ASP A 44 16.66 2.43 9.16
N SER A 45 17.68 3.24 9.46
CA SER A 45 18.19 3.39 10.83
C SER A 45 17.17 4.08 11.74
N PHE A 46 16.53 5.16 11.26
CA PHE A 46 15.45 5.85 11.97
C PHE A 46 14.30 4.88 12.27
N ILE A 47 13.83 4.13 11.27
CA ILE A 47 12.74 3.18 11.44
C ILE A 47 13.11 2.02 12.36
N SER A 48 14.34 1.49 12.24
CA SER A 48 14.82 0.44 13.15
C SER A 48 14.85 0.91 14.61
N ASN A 49 15.23 2.16 14.86
CA ASN A 49 15.26 2.74 16.21
C ASN A 49 13.87 3.09 16.74
N ALA A 50 12.88 3.27 15.86
CA ALA A 50 11.50 3.58 16.22
C ALA A 50 10.64 2.33 16.46
N ILE A 51 11.17 1.11 16.33
CA ILE A 51 10.41 -0.12 16.60
C ILE A 51 9.93 -0.11 18.05
N GLY A 52 8.63 -0.27 18.24
CA GLY A 52 7.97 -0.19 19.54
C GLY A 52 7.40 1.20 19.86
N GLU A 53 7.75 2.23 19.11
CA GLU A 53 7.21 3.58 19.28
C GLU A 53 5.85 3.75 18.60
N ASN A 54 5.07 4.70 19.09
CA ASN A 54 3.90 5.17 18.36
C ASN A 54 4.35 6.08 17.22
N ILE A 55 3.87 5.81 16.01
CA ILE A 55 4.19 6.58 14.82
C ILE A 55 2.94 7.02 14.08
N SER A 56 3.10 8.10 13.32
CA SER A 56 2.13 8.61 12.36
C SER A 56 2.76 8.56 10.97
N VAL A 57 2.08 7.92 10.02
CA VAL A 57 2.55 7.67 8.66
C VAL A 57 1.61 8.38 7.69
N THR A 58 2.12 9.35 6.96
CA THR A 58 1.35 10.04 5.91
C THR A 58 1.60 9.37 4.56
N ILE A 59 0.51 9.12 3.82
CA ILE A 59 0.51 8.36 2.57
C ILE A 59 0.51 9.31 1.37
N SER A 60 1.52 9.21 0.50
CA SER A 60 1.78 10.15 -0.61
C SER A 60 0.64 10.30 -1.61
N VAL A 61 -0.17 9.25 -1.81
CA VAL A 61 -1.21 9.22 -2.86
C VAL A 61 -2.58 9.71 -2.41
N THR A 62 -2.82 9.82 -1.10
CA THR A 62 -4.16 10.10 -0.57
C THR A 62 -4.20 11.16 0.51
N ASP A 63 -3.04 11.70 0.92
CA ASP A 63 -2.87 12.58 2.09
C ASP A 63 -3.45 12.01 3.41
N ASN A 64 -3.81 10.72 3.41
CA ASN A 64 -4.28 10.02 4.59
C ASN A 64 -3.12 9.79 5.55
N THR A 65 -3.43 9.88 6.85
CA THR A 65 -2.47 9.61 7.90
C THR A 65 -2.94 8.41 8.72
N LEU A 66 -2.06 7.41 8.82
CA LEU A 66 -2.27 6.22 9.63
C LEU A 66 -1.43 6.33 10.89
N SER A 67 -2.04 6.10 12.04
CA SER A 67 -1.34 6.12 13.33
C SER A 67 -1.38 4.75 14.00
N GLY A 68 -0.27 4.37 14.61
CA GLY A 68 -0.15 3.10 15.30
C GLY A 68 1.25 2.85 15.84
N LYS A 69 1.38 1.79 16.63
CA LYS A 69 2.67 1.34 17.14
C LYS A 69 3.46 0.65 16.03
N LEU A 70 4.70 1.06 15.80
CA LEU A 70 5.59 0.38 14.85
C LEU A 70 6.00 -0.98 15.41
N ILE A 71 5.66 -2.06 14.71
CA ILE A 71 5.91 -3.43 15.17
C ILE A 71 7.16 -4.01 14.50
N SER A 72 7.33 -3.76 13.21
CA SER A 72 8.44 -4.32 12.44
C SER A 72 8.73 -3.49 11.19
N ALA A 73 9.97 -3.57 10.74
CA ALA A 73 10.45 -2.92 9.53
C ALA A 73 11.03 -3.97 8.58
N TYR A 74 10.67 -3.85 7.30
CA TYR A 74 11.10 -4.74 6.24
C TYR A 74 11.80 -3.91 5.15
N SER A 75 12.44 -4.60 4.21
CA SER A 75 13.11 -3.94 3.08
C SER A 75 12.15 -3.11 2.23
N ASP A 76 10.89 -3.54 2.10
CA ASP A 76 9.86 -3.00 1.23
C ASP A 76 8.77 -2.18 1.94
N GLY A 77 8.67 -2.28 3.27
CA GLY A 77 7.61 -1.64 4.04
C GLY A 77 7.78 -1.69 5.55
N ILE A 78 6.74 -1.28 6.26
CA ILE A 78 6.65 -1.32 7.72
C ILE A 78 5.32 -1.93 8.14
N TYR A 79 5.31 -2.58 9.30
CA TYR A 79 4.10 -3.08 9.95
C TYR A 79 3.77 -2.23 11.17
N ILE A 80 2.55 -1.69 11.22
CA ILE A 80 2.04 -0.97 12.38
C ILE A 80 0.85 -1.70 13.01
N GLN A 81 0.70 -1.57 14.32
CA GLN A 81 -0.51 -1.96 15.05
C GLN A 81 -1.32 -0.71 15.39
N THR A 82 -2.53 -0.62 14.87
CA THR A 82 -3.45 0.49 15.14
C THR A 82 -4.01 0.43 16.57
N ALA A 83 -4.65 1.51 17.02
CA ALA A 83 -5.38 1.55 18.29
C ALA A 83 -6.52 0.51 18.40
N PHE A 84 -7.00 0.00 17.26
CA PHE A 84 -8.02 -1.05 17.18
C PHE A 84 -7.44 -2.47 17.12
N ASN A 85 -6.15 -2.64 17.45
CA ASN A 85 -5.41 -3.90 17.35
C ASN A 85 -5.33 -4.52 15.94
N ASN A 86 -5.65 -3.77 14.89
CA ASN A 86 -5.43 -4.19 13.51
C ASN A 86 -3.96 -4.00 13.13
N TYR A 87 -3.40 -4.96 12.40
CA TYR A 87 -2.05 -4.89 11.83
C TYR A 87 -2.14 -4.42 10.38
N ILE A 88 -1.39 -3.38 10.05
CA ILE A 88 -1.38 -2.78 8.71
C ILE A 88 0.05 -2.79 8.20
N PHE A 89 0.23 -3.35 7.00
CA PHE A 89 1.46 -3.23 6.24
C PHE A 89 1.40 -2.00 5.33
N ILE A 90 2.43 -1.16 5.40
CA ILE A 90 2.55 0.05 4.60
C ILE A 90 3.82 -0.07 3.76
N THR A 91 3.68 -0.03 2.44
CA THR A 91 4.83 -0.10 1.53
C THR A 91 5.60 1.21 1.57
N LYS A 92 6.94 1.15 1.61
CA LYS A 92 7.81 2.34 1.64
C LYS A 92 7.54 3.30 0.49
N LYS A 93 7.19 2.78 -0.70
CA LYS A 93 6.83 3.57 -1.88
C LYS A 93 5.59 4.45 -1.69
N SER A 94 4.69 4.06 -0.78
CA SER A 94 3.46 4.81 -0.49
C SER A 94 3.64 5.87 0.60
N ILE A 95 4.80 5.90 1.27
CA ILE A 95 5.04 6.76 2.44
C ILE A 95 5.56 8.11 1.98
N ALA A 96 4.88 9.18 2.37
CA ALA A 96 5.35 10.55 2.18
C ALA A 96 6.37 10.90 3.26
N TYR A 97 5.97 10.74 4.52
CA TYR A 97 6.84 10.92 5.69
C TYR A 97 6.29 10.16 6.91
N ILE A 98 7.16 9.98 7.90
CA ILE A 98 6.85 9.34 9.18
C ILE A 98 7.27 10.26 10.31
N ARG A 99 6.44 10.32 11.35
CA ARG A 99 6.73 11.05 12.58
C ARG A 99 6.55 10.12 13.78
N ILE A 100 7.46 10.18 14.75
CA ILE A 100 7.26 9.60 16.08
C ILE A 100 6.29 10.49 16.86
N THR A 101 5.27 9.87 17.45
CA THR A 101 4.27 10.54 18.28
C THR A 101 4.52 10.20 19.75
N PRO A 102 4.54 11.20 20.65
CA PRO A 102 4.73 10.99 22.09
C PRO A 102 3.57 10.24 22.73
#